data_AF-A0A3A4Z1N3-F1
#
_entry.id   AF-A0A3A4Z1N3-F1
#
_cell.length_a   1.000
_cell.length_b   1.000
_cell.length_c   1.000
_cell.angle_alpha   90.00
_cell.angle_beta   90.00
_cell.angle_gamma   90.00
#
_symmetry.space_group_name_H-M   'P 1'
#
loop_
_entity.id
_entity.type
_entity.pdbx_description
1 polymer ?
#
loop_
_entity_poly.entity_id
_entity_poly.type
_entity_poly.pdbx_seq_one_letter_code
_entity_poly.pdbx_strand_id
1 'polypeptide(L)'
;MTFLYFFFLIINVKYYFFCMADSNDETLKEDSKPPGLDFICSFFNAQTIEPLESNLLQVKRQNVVVRVETNLEVCRQLFEKFSPKKTLFELWGFRYAFYLGYKNQPVFLIFEKAGEPLGLLPLWYEKDKDELRWFGSWWQEGNTFWFK
;
A
#
# COMPACT_ATOMS: atom_id res chain seq x y z
N MET A 1 -15.13 2.78 18.65
CA MET A 1 -14.72 4.15 18.29
C MET A 1 -13.30 4.24 17.72
N THR A 2 -12.44 3.22 17.82
CA THR A 2 -11.02 3.27 17.39
C THR A 2 -10.81 3.11 15.87
N PHE A 3 -11.73 2.47 15.16
CA PHE A 3 -11.66 2.29 13.70
C PHE A 3 -11.82 3.60 12.91
N LEU A 4 -12.53 4.60 13.45
CA LEU A 4 -12.76 5.87 12.76
C LEU A 4 -11.48 6.69 12.57
N TYR A 5 -10.49 6.58 13.48
CA TYR A 5 -9.23 7.32 13.36
C TYR A 5 -8.34 6.78 12.24
N PHE A 6 -8.35 5.46 12.02
CA PHE A 6 -7.65 4.83 10.89
C PHE A 6 -8.31 5.24 9.56
N PHE A 7 -9.64 5.29 9.55
CA PHE A 7 -10.43 5.80 8.42
C PHE A 7 -10.14 7.27 8.13
N PHE A 8 -10.01 8.13 9.14
CA PHE A 8 -9.70 9.55 8.95
C PHE A 8 -8.26 9.81 8.46
N LEU A 9 -7.31 8.96 8.83
CA LEU A 9 -5.93 9.02 8.33
C LEU A 9 -5.85 8.62 6.84
N ILE A 10 -6.68 7.67 6.40
CA ILE A 10 -6.72 7.17 5.02
C ILE A 10 -7.69 7.99 4.12
N ILE A 11 -8.72 8.65 4.66
CA ILE A 11 -9.68 9.44 3.87
C ILE A 11 -9.18 10.85 3.52
N ASN A 12 -8.21 11.41 4.24
CA ASN A 12 -7.55 12.65 3.81
C ASN A 12 -6.67 12.48 2.56
N VAL A 13 -6.57 11.27 1.99
CA VAL A 13 -5.93 10.95 0.70
C VAL A 13 -6.71 11.52 -0.50
N LYS A 14 -7.79 12.29 -0.28
CA LYS A 14 -8.53 12.97 -1.37
C LYS A 14 -7.85 14.21 -1.92
N TYR A 15 -6.87 14.81 -1.24
CA TYR A 15 -6.24 16.04 -1.70
C TYR A 15 -4.74 16.04 -1.42
N TYR A 16 -3.95 16.22 -2.48
CA TYR A 16 -2.49 16.36 -2.54
C TYR A 16 -1.67 15.09 -2.31
N PHE A 17 -0.96 14.66 -3.36
CA PHE A 17 0.26 13.88 -3.24
C PHE A 17 1.34 14.57 -4.08
N PHE A 18 2.07 15.46 -3.43
CA PHE A 18 3.34 16.03 -3.90
C PHE A 18 4.17 16.22 -2.63
N CYS A 19 5.10 15.30 -2.37
CA CYS A 19 6.02 15.42 -1.26
C CYS A 19 7.43 15.30 -1.83
N MET A 20 8.15 16.42 -1.89
CA MET A 20 9.60 16.40 -2.06
C MET A 20 10.20 15.77 -0.80
N ALA A 21 10.95 14.69 -0.98
CA ALA A 21 11.76 14.12 0.09
C ALA A 21 13.08 14.90 0.16
N ASP A 22 13.25 15.71 1.20
CA ASP A 22 14.58 16.15 1.65
C ASP A 22 15.23 14.97 2.37
N SER A 23 16.20 14.36 1.71
CA SER A 23 16.98 13.23 2.20
C SER A 23 18.01 13.69 3.24
N ASN A 24 17.92 13.16 4.46
CA ASN A 24 19.06 13.01 5.37
C ASN A 24 18.69 11.98 6.45
N ASP A 25 18.86 10.69 6.14
CA ASP A 25 19.23 9.68 7.13
C ASP A 25 19.82 8.45 6.42
N GLU A 26 21.12 8.24 6.59
CA GLU A 26 21.83 7.06 6.10
C GLU A 26 21.61 5.91 7.08
N THR A 27 21.23 4.74 6.55
CA THR A 27 21.65 3.37 6.92
C THR A 27 20.51 2.35 7.01
N LEU A 28 20.03 1.87 5.86
CA LEU A 28 19.62 0.48 5.68
C LEU A 28 20.05 0.04 4.27
N LYS A 29 20.77 -1.09 4.18
CA LYS A 29 21.38 -1.62 2.94
C LYS A 29 20.38 -1.66 1.78
N GLU A 30 20.77 -1.03 0.68
CA GLU A 30 19.94 -0.68 -0.48
C GLU A 30 19.44 -1.89 -1.29
N ASP A 31 20.08 -3.06 -1.16
CA ASP A 31 19.82 -4.22 -2.03
C ASP A 31 18.63 -5.11 -1.61
N SER A 32 18.04 -4.91 -0.43
CA SER A 32 16.95 -5.78 0.08
C SER A 32 15.62 -5.05 0.32
N LYS A 33 15.53 -3.76 0.00
CA LYS A 33 14.35 -2.95 0.30
C LYS A 33 13.33 -3.05 -0.84
N PRO A 34 12.05 -3.37 -0.59
CA PRO A 34 11.04 -3.35 -1.63
C PRO A 34 10.93 -1.92 -2.20
N PRO A 35 10.82 -1.78 -3.52
CA PRO A 35 10.71 -0.47 -4.17
C PRO A 35 9.49 0.29 -3.66
N GLY A 36 9.66 1.58 -3.42
CA GLY A 36 8.61 2.43 -2.85
C GLY A 36 8.50 2.39 -1.33
N LEU A 37 9.35 1.64 -0.60
CA LEU A 37 9.29 1.61 0.87
C LEU A 37 9.62 2.97 1.50
N ASP A 38 10.51 3.76 0.90
CA ASP A 38 10.76 5.15 1.32
C ASP A 38 9.49 6.00 1.23
N PHE A 39 8.68 5.78 0.19
CA PHE A 39 7.38 6.41 0.06
C PHE A 39 6.38 5.92 1.09
N ILE A 40 6.42 4.66 1.51
CA ILE A 40 5.53 4.18 2.57
C ILE A 40 5.89 4.86 3.90
N CYS A 41 7.18 5.02 4.19
CA CYS A 41 7.65 5.75 5.36
C CYS A 41 7.34 7.25 5.32
N SER A 42 7.18 7.86 4.13
CA SER A 42 6.68 9.23 4.01
C SER A 42 5.14 9.31 4.00
N PHE A 43 4.48 8.26 3.49
CA PHE A 43 3.01 8.11 3.47
C PHE A 43 2.45 8.01 4.88
N PHE A 44 3.17 7.33 5.77
CA PHE A 44 2.84 7.24 7.18
C PHE A 44 3.82 8.04 8.02
N ASN A 45 3.32 8.96 8.85
CA ASN A 45 4.17 9.70 9.78
C ASN A 45 5.02 8.73 10.65
N ALA A 46 6.31 9.01 10.83
CA ALA A 46 7.24 8.25 11.69
C ALA A 46 6.78 8.15 13.17
N GLN A 47 5.86 9.01 13.60
CA GLN A 47 5.18 8.90 14.90
C GLN A 47 4.15 7.77 14.95
N THR A 48 3.71 7.27 13.80
CA THR A 48 2.64 6.27 13.64
C THR A 48 3.19 4.88 13.38
N ILE A 49 4.29 4.76 12.62
CA ILE A 49 4.84 3.48 12.20
C ILE A 49 6.36 3.43 12.45
N GLU A 50 6.87 2.27 12.85
CA GLU A 50 8.30 1.95 12.93
C GLU A 50 8.67 0.79 12.01
N PRO A 51 9.81 0.85 11.30
CA PRO A 51 10.30 -0.29 10.55
C PRO A 51 10.72 -1.40 11.51
N LEU A 52 10.21 -2.62 11.28
CA LEU A 52 10.56 -3.82 12.04
C LEU A 52 11.57 -4.67 11.27
N GLU A 53 11.28 -4.92 9.98
CA GLU A 53 12.13 -5.67 9.04
C GLU A 53 11.99 -5.09 7.62
N SER A 54 12.74 -5.61 6.64
CA SER A 54 12.80 -5.08 5.27
C SER A 54 11.45 -4.87 4.58
N ASN A 55 10.42 -5.62 4.96
CA ASN A 55 9.06 -5.52 4.40
C ASN A 55 7.97 -5.44 5.49
N LEU A 56 8.34 -5.26 6.76
CA LEU A 56 7.41 -5.22 7.88
C LEU A 56 7.55 -3.90 8.63
N LEU A 57 6.42 -3.26 8.86
CA LEU A 57 6.32 -2.02 9.62
C LEU A 57 5.32 -2.19 10.77
N GLN A 58 5.64 -1.75 11.97
CA GLN A 58 4.78 -1.86 13.15
C GLN A 58 4.09 -0.53 13.44
N VAL A 59 2.77 -0.56 13.70
CA VAL A 59 2.02 0.63 14.09
C VAL A 59 2.17 0.87 15.60
N LYS A 60 2.90 1.91 16.01
CA LYS A 60 3.32 2.14 17.41
C LYS A 60 2.19 2.13 18.46
N ARG A 61 0.96 2.50 18.07
CA ARG A 61 -0.19 2.64 18.98
C ARG A 61 -1.18 1.48 18.92
N GLN A 62 -0.93 0.48 18.07
CA GLN A 62 -1.86 -0.64 17.86
C GLN A 62 -1.07 -1.94 17.70
N ASN A 63 -1.66 -3.08 18.08
CA ASN A 63 -1.05 -4.38 17.76
C ASN A 63 -1.30 -4.73 16.28
N VAL A 64 -0.93 -3.83 15.37
CA VAL A 64 -1.13 -3.93 13.92
C VAL A 64 0.23 -3.81 13.25
N VAL A 65 0.54 -4.76 12.38
CA VAL A 65 1.73 -4.80 11.54
C VAL A 65 1.29 -4.56 10.10
N VAL A 66 2.02 -3.72 9.39
CA VAL A 66 1.87 -3.49 7.95
C VAL A 66 2.95 -4.29 7.24
N ARG A 67 2.53 -5.25 6.43
CA ARG A 67 3.42 -6.03 5.56
C ARG A 67 3.34 -5.50 4.14
N VAL A 68 4.49 -5.34 3.50
CA VAL A 68 4.60 -4.97 2.09
C VAL A 68 4.78 -6.23 1.25
N GLU A 69 3.95 -6.37 0.22
CA GLU A 69 4.03 -7.48 -0.74
C GLU A 69 4.21 -6.94 -2.16
N THR A 70 5.15 -7.53 -2.89
CA THR A 70 5.51 -7.11 -4.25
C THR A 70 5.41 -8.25 -5.25
N ASN A 71 5.27 -9.50 -4.78
CA ASN A 71 5.06 -10.65 -5.64
C ASN A 71 3.66 -10.61 -6.27
N LEU A 72 3.61 -10.53 -7.59
CA LEU A 72 2.36 -10.38 -8.34
C LEU A 72 1.33 -11.48 -8.06
N GLU A 73 1.76 -12.73 -7.91
CA GLU A 73 0.86 -13.86 -7.65
C GLU A 73 0.29 -13.80 -6.23
N VAL A 74 1.11 -13.42 -5.24
CA VAL A 74 0.63 -13.18 -3.87
C VAL A 74 -0.32 -11.98 -3.83
N CYS A 75 0.02 -10.89 -4.53
CA CYS A 75 -0.86 -9.72 -4.69
C CYS A 75 -2.21 -10.10 -5.29
N ARG A 76 -2.23 -10.98 -6.32
CA ARG A 76 -3.47 -11.51 -6.90
C ARG A 76 -4.31 -12.23 -5.87
N GLN A 77 -3.72 -13.16 -5.11
CA GLN A 77 -4.42 -13.94 -4.10
C GLN A 77 -4.99 -13.03 -2.99
N LEU A 78 -4.23 -12.03 -2.55
CA LEU A 78 -4.69 -11.03 -1.58
C LEU A 78 -5.84 -10.19 -2.14
N PHE A 79 -5.71 -9.68 -3.37
CA PHE A 79 -6.75 -8.89 -4.02
C PHE A 79 -8.06 -9.69 -4.12
N GLU A 80 -7.98 -10.94 -4.58
CA GLU A 80 -9.14 -11.83 -4.70
C GLU A 80 -9.78 -12.17 -3.35
N LYS A 81 -8.99 -12.21 -2.26
CA LYS A 81 -9.46 -12.47 -0.89
C LYS A 81 -10.16 -11.27 -0.25
N PHE A 82 -9.72 -10.05 -0.57
CA PHE A 82 -10.25 -8.82 0.02
C PHE A 82 -11.32 -8.15 -0.84
N SER A 83 -11.25 -8.33 -2.15
CA SER A 83 -12.21 -7.74 -3.08
C SER A 83 -13.63 -8.24 -2.81
N PRO A 84 -14.62 -7.34 -2.69
CA PRO A 84 -16.02 -7.73 -2.57
C PRO A 84 -16.64 -8.12 -3.92
N LYS A 85 -15.92 -7.89 -5.05
CA LYS A 85 -16.33 -8.25 -6.41
C LYS A 85 -17.73 -7.73 -6.81
N LYS A 86 -18.09 -6.53 -6.34
CA LYS A 86 -19.38 -5.89 -6.64
C LYS A 86 -19.33 -5.09 -7.94
N THR A 87 -18.15 -4.62 -8.33
CA THR A 87 -17.94 -3.83 -9.55
C THR A 87 -16.81 -4.40 -10.40
N LEU A 88 -16.78 -4.01 -11.68
CA LEU A 88 -15.70 -4.38 -12.60
C LEU A 88 -14.31 -3.95 -12.09
N PHE A 89 -14.23 -2.80 -11.42
CA PHE A 89 -12.99 -2.26 -10.82
C PHE A 89 -12.43 -3.12 -9.69
N GLU A 90 -13.24 -3.99 -9.13
CA GLU A 90 -12.88 -4.90 -8.05
C GLU A 90 -12.53 -6.30 -8.57
N LEU A 91 -12.53 -6.51 -9.89
CA LEU A 91 -12.05 -7.76 -10.49
C LEU A 91 -10.55 -7.67 -10.78
N TRP A 92 -9.79 -8.68 -10.34
CA TRP A 92 -8.35 -8.74 -10.60
C TRP A 92 -8.06 -8.62 -12.09
N GLY A 93 -8.76 -9.39 -12.93
CA GLY A 93 -8.54 -9.41 -14.38
C GLY A 93 -8.64 -8.03 -15.03
N PHE A 94 -9.55 -7.18 -14.53
CA PHE A 94 -9.69 -5.81 -15.02
C PHE A 94 -8.47 -4.96 -14.67
N ARG A 95 -8.06 -4.93 -13.39
CA ARG A 95 -6.85 -4.19 -12.95
C ARG A 95 -5.58 -4.75 -13.58
N TYR A 96 -5.52 -6.05 -13.76
CA TYR A 96 -4.39 -6.75 -14.36
C TYR A 96 -4.18 -6.35 -15.84
N ALA A 97 -5.23 -6.05 -16.60
CA ALA A 97 -5.09 -5.53 -17.95
C ALA A 97 -4.29 -4.21 -17.99
N PHE A 98 -4.50 -3.32 -17.01
CA PHE A 98 -3.70 -2.10 -16.87
C PHE A 98 -2.25 -2.41 -16.47
N TYR A 99 -2.05 -3.36 -15.55
CA TYR A 99 -0.69 -3.81 -15.24
C TYR A 99 0.03 -4.35 -16.48
N LEU A 100 -0.64 -5.09 -17.36
CA LEU A 100 -0.04 -5.55 -18.62
C LEU A 100 0.37 -4.41 -19.55
N GLY A 101 -0.35 -3.28 -19.52
CA GLY A 101 -0.02 -2.09 -20.31
C GLY A 101 1.12 -1.25 -19.74
N TYR A 102 1.11 -0.98 -18.43
CA TYR A 102 2.07 -0.07 -17.79
C TYR A 102 3.27 -0.76 -17.15
N LYS A 103 3.12 -2.01 -16.71
CA LYS A 103 4.17 -2.81 -16.05
C LYS A 103 4.76 -2.17 -14.78
N ASN A 104 4.02 -1.26 -14.14
CA ASN A 104 4.40 -0.70 -12.84
C ASN A 104 4.51 -1.79 -11.77
N GLN A 105 5.47 -1.63 -10.85
CA GLN A 105 5.77 -2.62 -9.83
C GLN A 105 4.64 -2.68 -8.78
N PRO A 106 3.98 -3.83 -8.56
CA PRO A 106 2.99 -3.96 -7.48
C PRO A 106 3.62 -3.72 -6.11
N VAL A 107 2.92 -2.97 -5.25
CA VAL A 107 3.28 -2.67 -3.87
C VAL A 107 2.00 -2.73 -3.04
N PHE A 108 1.67 -3.90 -2.50
CA PHE A 108 0.45 -4.10 -1.73
C PHE A 108 0.76 -3.97 -0.25
N LEU A 109 -0.01 -3.15 0.47
CA LEU A 109 0.12 -3.03 1.93
C LEU A 109 -0.96 -3.88 2.60
N ILE A 110 -0.54 -4.86 3.39
CA ILE A 110 -1.40 -5.73 4.16
C ILE A 110 -1.34 -5.29 5.63
N PHE A 111 -2.47 -4.93 6.19
CA PHE A 111 -2.59 -4.61 7.60
C PHE A 111 -2.99 -5.87 8.36
N GLU A 112 -2.14 -6.35 9.25
CA GLU A 112 -2.28 -7.61 9.97
C GLU A 112 -2.35 -7.34 11.48
N LYS A 113 -3.21 -8.06 12.21
CA LYS A 113 -3.28 -8.01 13.68
C LYS A 113 -3.25 -9.43 14.22
N ALA A 114 -2.29 -9.71 15.09
CA ALA A 114 -2.07 -11.06 15.62
C ALA A 114 -1.96 -12.14 14.51
N GLY A 115 -1.34 -11.79 13.38
CA GLY A 115 -1.16 -12.68 12.22
C GLY A 115 -2.35 -12.75 11.25
N GLU A 116 -3.49 -12.13 11.58
CA GLU A 116 -4.67 -12.12 10.72
C GLU A 116 -4.73 -10.86 9.85
N PRO A 117 -4.90 -11.00 8.52
CA PRO A 117 -4.97 -9.85 7.62
C PRO A 117 -6.33 -9.15 7.76
N LEU A 118 -6.29 -7.93 8.30
CA LEU A 118 -7.42 -7.05 8.56
C LEU A 118 -7.75 -6.14 7.38
N GLY A 119 -6.75 -5.73 6.60
CA GLY A 119 -6.98 -4.81 5.50
C GLY A 119 -5.95 -4.91 4.39
N LEU A 120 -6.33 -4.43 3.20
CA LEU A 120 -5.50 -4.42 2.01
C LEU A 120 -5.57 -3.08 1.29
N LEU A 121 -4.40 -2.50 1.05
CA LEU A 121 -4.23 -1.34 0.18
C LEU A 121 -3.47 -1.76 -1.09
N PRO A 122 -4.15 -1.98 -2.21
CA PRO A 122 -3.51 -2.39 -3.46
C PRO A 122 -2.91 -1.19 -4.18
N LEU A 123 -1.58 -1.03 -4.09
CA LEU A 123 -0.85 0.01 -4.81
C LEU A 123 0.11 -0.58 -5.86
N TRP A 124 0.63 0.28 -6.71
CA TRP A 124 1.82 0.07 -7.51
C TRP A 124 2.76 1.26 -7.37
N TYR A 125 4.00 1.08 -7.76
CA TYR A 125 5.02 2.11 -7.82
C TYR A 125 5.31 2.48 -9.28
N GLU A 126 5.16 3.77 -9.60
CA GLU A 126 5.46 4.33 -10.92
C GLU A 126 6.88 4.91 -10.91
N LYS A 127 7.85 4.14 -11.42
CA LYS A 127 9.27 4.51 -11.35
C LYS A 127 9.58 5.85 -12.01
N ASP A 128 8.92 6.18 -13.11
CA ASP A 128 9.18 7.41 -13.88
C ASP A 128 8.72 8.68 -13.16
N LYS A 129 7.79 8.55 -12.21
CA LYS A 129 7.21 9.66 -11.45
C LYS A 129 7.56 9.63 -9.97
N ASP A 130 8.27 8.58 -9.55
CA ASP A 130 8.71 8.39 -8.18
C ASP A 130 7.53 8.49 -7.20
N GLU A 131 6.45 7.72 -7.46
CA GLU A 131 5.22 7.82 -6.66
C GLU A 131 4.45 6.49 -6.54
N LEU A 132 3.70 6.35 -5.44
CA LEU A 132 2.75 5.27 -5.23
C LEU A 132 1.36 5.66 -5.72
N ARG A 133 0.73 4.77 -6.48
CA ARG A 133 -0.64 4.94 -6.97
C ARG A 133 -1.45 3.67 -6.78
N TRP A 134 -2.77 3.79 -6.86
CA TRP A 134 -3.67 2.65 -6.85
C TRP A 134 -3.34 1.67 -7.97
N PHE A 135 -3.34 0.38 -7.63
CA PHE A 135 -3.08 -0.66 -8.60
C PHE A 135 -4.12 -0.64 -9.72
N GLY A 136 -3.65 -0.55 -10.97
CA GLY A 136 -4.48 -0.69 -12.16
C GLY A 136 -5.15 0.58 -12.67
N SER A 137 -4.64 1.77 -12.36
CA SER A 137 -4.61 2.99 -13.19
C SER A 137 -4.69 4.27 -12.35
N TRP A 138 -4.46 5.42 -13.00
CA TRP A 138 -4.74 6.74 -12.47
C TRP A 138 -6.25 7.05 -12.32
N TRP A 139 -7.11 6.22 -12.90
CA TRP A 139 -8.55 6.43 -12.87
C TRP A 139 -9.11 6.05 -11.51
N GLN A 140 -9.86 6.97 -10.90
CA GLN A 140 -10.13 6.99 -9.46
C GLN A 140 -11.36 6.15 -9.06
N GLU A 141 -12.03 5.48 -10.00
CA GLU A 141 -13.25 4.73 -9.69
C GLU A 141 -12.95 3.39 -9.01
N GLY A 142 -13.70 3.11 -7.93
CA GLY A 142 -13.62 1.85 -7.19
C GLY A 142 -12.32 1.64 -6.42
N ASN A 143 -11.43 2.62 -6.32
CA ASN A 143 -10.23 2.55 -5.49
C ASN A 143 -10.61 2.55 -4.01
N THR A 144 -10.60 1.37 -3.41
CA THR A 144 -11.11 1.15 -2.05
C THR A 144 -10.04 0.49 -1.20
N PHE A 145 -9.82 1.06 -0.01
CA PHE A 145 -9.11 0.36 1.05
C PHE A 145 -10.07 -0.67 1.67
N TRP A 146 -9.76 -1.96 1.51
CA TRP A 146 -10.63 -3.02 2.02
C TRP A 146 -10.24 -3.40 3.43
N PHE A 147 -11.25 -3.58 4.28
CA PHE A 147 -11.10 -4.07 5.65
C PHE A 147 -12.09 -5.21 5.91
N LYS A 148 -11.76 -6.07 6.88
CA LYS A 148 -12.63 -7.12 7.41
C LYS A 148 -13.19 -6.77 8.79
#